data_AF-F3G277-F1
#
_entry.id   AF-F3G277-F1
#
_cell.length_a   1.000
_cell.length_b   1.000
_cell.length_c   1.000
_cell.angle_alpha   90.00
_cell.angle_beta   90.00
_cell.angle_gamma   90.00
#
_symmetry.space_group_name_H-M   'P 1'
#
loop_
_entity.id
_entity.type
_entity.pdbx_description
1 polymer ?
#
loop_
_entity_poly.entity_id
_entity_poly.type
_entity_poly.pdbx_seq_one_letter_code
_entity_poly.pdbx_strand_id
1 'polypeptide(L)' 'MTDLIEPFPLQVPQVQLDDLAQRLAQTRWPDPQTVSDNSQGPRLERLRALVERWRNGYYFG' A
#
# COMPACT_ATOMS: atom_id res chain seq x y z
N MET A 1 -1.76 -25.29 -33.43
CA MET A 1 -2.65 -24.68 -32.42
C MET A 1 -2.05 -23.33 -32.08
N THR A 2 -2.61 -22.26 -32.62
CA THR A 2 -2.24 -20.90 -32.26
C THR A 2 -2.99 -20.59 -30.97
N ASP A 3 -2.28 -20.50 -29.85
CA ASP A 3 -2.85 -19.99 -28.61
C ASP A 3 -3.34 -18.56 -28.84
N LEU A 4 -4.63 -18.34 -28.62
CA LEU A 4 -5.25 -17.02 -28.73
C LEU A 4 -4.88 -16.22 -27.48
N ILE A 5 -4.12 -15.14 -27.67
CA ILE A 5 -3.81 -14.19 -26.60
C ILE A 5 -4.99 -13.22 -26.49
N GLU A 6 -5.71 -13.26 -25.36
CA GLU A 6 -6.82 -12.36 -25.08
C GLU A 6 -6.38 -11.15 -24.23
N PRO A 7 -6.81 -9.92 -24.57
CA PRO A 7 -6.57 -8.74 -23.75
C PRO A 7 -7.22 -8.87 -22.36
N PHE A 8 -6.45 -8.60 -21.31
CA PHE A 8 -6.92 -8.57 -19.93
C PHE A 8 -6.74 -7.17 -19.32
N PRO A 9 -7.72 -6.25 -19.50
CA PRO A 9 -7.63 -4.92 -18.93
C PRO A 9 -7.81 -4.98 -17.41
N LEU A 10 -6.89 -4.37 -16.66
CA LEU A 10 -7.03 -4.23 -15.21
C LEU A 10 -8.09 -3.17 -14.89
N GLN A 11 -9.14 -3.58 -14.20
CA GLN A 11 -10.16 -2.68 -13.66
C GLN A 11 -10.27 -2.92 -12.15
N VAL A 12 -9.86 -1.93 -11.38
CA VAL A 12 -10.00 -1.96 -9.91
C VAL A 12 -11.25 -1.15 -9.55
N PRO A 13 -12.28 -1.77 -8.93
CA PRO A 13 -13.47 -1.06 -8.52
C PRO A 13 -13.15 0.08 -7.55
N GLN A 14 -13.78 1.24 -7.73
CA GLN A 14 -13.56 2.42 -6.88
C GLN A 14 -13.79 2.11 -5.39
N VAL A 15 -14.79 1.27 -5.07
CA VAL A 15 -15.07 0.83 -3.69
C VAL A 15 -13.87 0.13 -3.02
N GLN A 16 -13.02 -0.57 -3.78
CA GLN A 16 -11.81 -1.20 -3.23
C GLN A 16 -10.73 -0.16 -2.94
N LEU A 17 -10.64 0.89 -3.76
CA LEU A 17 -9.72 2.00 -3.54
C LEU A 17 -10.15 2.85 -2.34
N ASP A 18 -11.46 3.07 -2.19
CA ASP A 18 -12.03 3.79 -1.05
C ASP A 18 -11.80 3.00 0.26
N ASP A 19 -12.03 1.68 0.26
CA ASP A 19 -11.74 0.80 1.40
C ASP A 19 -10.25 0.80 1.75
N LEU A 20 -9.36 0.75 0.74
CA LEU A 20 -7.91 0.87 0.96
C LEU A 20 -7.56 2.20 1.64
N ALA A 21 -8.11 3.31 1.16
CA ALA A 21 -7.87 4.63 1.73
C ALA A 21 -8.33 4.71 3.20
N GLN A 22 -9.49 4.13 3.53
CA GLN A 22 -10.00 4.07 4.90
C GLN A 22 -9.08 3.24 5.81
N ARG A 23 -8.62 2.07 5.37
CA ARG A 23 -7.71 1.21 6.15
C ARG A 23 -6.36 1.88 6.41
N LEU A 24 -5.81 2.55 5.41
CA LEU A 24 -4.57 3.32 5.57
C LEU A 24 -4.77 4.48 6.54
N ALA A 25 -5.94 5.14 6.53
CA ALA A 25 -6.27 6.21 7.47
C ALA A 25 -6.43 5.70 8.92
N GLN A 26 -6.93 4.48 9.09
CA GLN A 26 -7.16 3.85 10.39
C GLN A 26 -5.98 3.01 10.90
N THR A 27 -4.82 3.10 10.26
CA THR A 27 -3.64 2.32 10.64
C THR A 27 -3.21 2.64 12.07
N ARG A 28 -3.23 1.61 12.93
CA ARG A 28 -2.71 1.68 14.30
C ARG A 28 -1.23 1.37 14.27
N TRP A 29 -0.42 2.34 14.68
CA TRP A 29 1.03 2.21 14.65
C TRP A 29 1.55 1.51 15.90
N PRO A 30 2.49 0.56 15.77
CA PRO A 30 3.20 0.00 16.91
C PRO A 30 4.18 1.04 17.48
N ASP A 31 4.74 0.72 18.65
CA ASP A 31 5.81 1.50 19.25
C ASP A 31 7.08 1.53 18.36
N PRO A 32 7.92 2.57 18.46
CA PRO A 32 9.19 2.67 17.73
C PRO A 32 10.16 1.51 18.07
N GLN A 33 11.10 1.25 17.15
CA GLN A 33 12.15 0.24 17.35
C GLN A 33 13.02 0.57 18.56
N THR A 34 13.47 -0.46 19.27
CA THR A 34 14.35 -0.30 20.44
C THR A 34 15.83 -0.32 20.08
N VAL A 35 16.16 -0.74 18.87
CA VAL A 35 17.53 -0.87 18.36
C VAL A 35 17.73 0.02 17.14
N SER A 36 18.98 0.45 16.92
CA SER A 36 19.35 1.35 15.81
C SER A 36 19.57 0.63 14.49
N ASP A 37 19.61 -0.70 14.47
CA ASP A 37 19.74 -1.51 13.25
C ASP A 37 18.36 -2.02 12.75
N ASN A 38 18.35 -2.75 11.63
CA ASN A 38 17.12 -3.26 11.01
C ASN A 38 16.78 -4.70 11.45
N SER A 39 17.38 -5.20 12.55
CA SER A 39 17.13 -6.56 13.04
C SER A 39 15.68 -6.79 13.47
N GLN A 40 14.95 -5.71 13.79
CA GLN A 40 13.52 -5.72 14.15
C GLN A 40 12.58 -5.41 12.97
N GLY A 41 13.09 -5.44 11.74
CA GLY A 41 12.32 -5.17 10.52
C GLY A 41 12.33 -3.70 10.09
N PRO A 42 11.38 -3.29 9.22
CA PRO A 42 11.34 -1.94 8.68
C PRO A 42 11.12 -0.89 9.78
N ARG A 43 11.86 0.22 9.68
CA ARG A 43 11.69 1.34 10.62
C ARG A 43 10.30 1.94 10.53
N LEU A 44 9.73 2.29 11.69
CA LEU A 44 8.36 2.81 11.80
C LEU A 44 8.17 4.08 10.94
N GLU A 45 9.17 4.95 10.93
CA GLU A 45 9.19 6.17 10.12
C GLU A 45 9.05 5.87 8.61
N ARG A 46 9.74 4.83 8.13
CA ARG A 46 9.64 4.43 6.71
C ARG A 46 8.27 3.89 6.37
N LEU A 47 7.66 3.11 7.26
CA LEU A 47 6.30 2.60 7.08
C LEU A 47 5.27 3.74 7.07
N ARG A 48 5.41 4.72 7.98
CA ARG A 48 4.57 5.93 8.00
C ARG A 48 4.69 6.74 6.71
N ALA A 49 5.91 6.97 6.23
CA ALA A 49 6.13 7.66 4.96
C ALA A 49 5.51 6.91 3.77
N LEU A 50 5.58 5.58 3.76
CA LEU A 50 4.96 4.77 2.72
C LEU A 50 3.42 4.87 2.75
N VAL A 51 2.81 4.77 3.92
CA VAL A 51 1.36 4.90 4.10
C VAL A 51 0.89 6.29 3.70
N GLU A 52 1.60 7.34 4.09
CA GLU A 52 1.29 8.72 3.72
C GLU A 52 1.33 8.91 2.19
N ARG A 53 2.35 8.36 1.54
CA ARG A 53 2.46 8.39 0.08
C ARG A 53 1.30 7.67 -0.61
N TRP A 54 0.85 6.54 -0.08
CA TRP A 54 -0.28 5.80 -0.65
C TRP A 54 -1.62 6.50 -0.43
N ARG A 55 -1.80 7.16 0.71
CA ARG A 55 -3.01 7.94 1.00
C ARG A 55 -3.13 9.18 0.13
N ASN A 56 -2.03 9.85 -0.16
CA ASN A 56 -2.01 11.12 -0.91
C ASN A 56 -2.04 10.93 -2.43
N GLY A 57 -2.59 9.81 -2.90
CA GLY A 57 -2.83 9.59 -4.31
C GLY A 57 -1.54 9.29 -5.07
N TYR A 58 -0.97 8.11 -4.84
CA TYR A 58 -0.31 7.44 -5.95
C TYR A 58 -1.42 7.15 -6.98
N TYR A 59 -1.60 8.10 -7.90
CA TYR A 59 -2.76 8.27 -8.76
C TYR A 59 -3.26 6.95 -9.38
N PHE A 60 -4.53 6.65 -9.12
CA PHE A 60 -5.37 5.86 -10.01
C PHE A 60 -6.11 6.86 -10.90
N GLY A 61 -5.40 7.39 -11.89
CA GLY A 61 -5.96 8.16 -13.01
C GLY A 61 -5.97 7.29 -14.24
#